data_AF-A0AAE0BV42-F1
#
_entry.id   AF-A0AAE0BV42-F1
#
_cell.length_a   1.000
_cell.length_b   1.000
_cell.length_c   1.000
_cell.angle_alpha   90.00
_cell.angle_beta   90.00
_cell.angle_gamma   90.00
#
_symmetry.space_group_name_H-M   'P 1'
#
loop_
_entity.id
_entity.type
_entity.pdbx_description
1 polymer ?
#
loop_
_entity_poly.entity_id
_entity_poly.type
_entity_poly.pdbx_seq_one_letter_code
_entity_poly.pdbx_strand_id
1 'polypeptide(L)'
;MVCGYPCQDLSPAGKLAGLEGKHSRLFYQAVRILSTLQQLQPQRPPAYVLENVSPLSHRENSRIRKEVFPIINSVVGQPVSFDAARAGSYAHRLRAYWSNLFQNHQFNLVMEGVNRPPDRYVCDILQRGWKPRKVVTGDRKPHYTANVVGEPMRVLPTILATQNSRAFRAPRAGTVVRKEDVEEKGESREVNLDEKAIAMGYNASELRMAHGMRDEELASVLGLAMDRRAMELLYAVAEVSTTKLPKSQETEEEEHGALAAIPIVKSTEVATTSGVATEPVRARLAEWITIKDRKALRDSVQPTPFHVANSGSLPP
;
A
#
# COMPACT_ATOMS: atom_id res chain seq x y z
N MET A 1 0.13 12.78 3.53
CA MET A 1 1.38 12.14 3.07
C MET A 1 1.07 10.76 2.53
N VAL A 2 1.46 10.43 1.31
CA VAL A 2 1.35 9.07 0.75
C VAL A 2 2.76 8.56 0.46
N CYS A 3 3.12 7.40 0.99
CA CYS A 3 4.48 6.88 0.87
C CYS A 3 4.53 5.35 0.80
N GLY A 4 4.99 4.81 -0.33
CA GLY A 4 5.42 3.42 -0.47
C GLY A 4 6.93 3.35 -0.33
N TYR A 5 7.44 2.92 0.83
CA TYR A 5 8.88 2.83 1.04
C TYR A 5 9.44 1.54 0.39
N PRO A 6 10.69 1.54 -0.09
CA PRO A 6 11.23 0.40 -0.86
C PRO A 6 11.15 -0.94 -0.10
N CYS A 7 10.58 -1.95 -0.74
CA CYS A 7 10.26 -3.24 -0.12
C CYS A 7 11.27 -4.36 -0.41
N GLN A 8 12.33 -4.11 -1.16
CA GLN A 8 13.25 -5.16 -1.68
C GLN A 8 13.92 -5.97 -0.56
N ASP A 9 14.19 -5.35 0.59
CA ASP A 9 14.79 -6.02 1.75
C ASP A 9 13.74 -6.63 2.70
N LEU A 10 12.46 -6.37 2.45
CA LEU A 10 11.32 -6.92 3.20
C LEU A 10 10.59 -8.01 2.41
N SER A 11 10.62 -7.97 1.08
CA SER A 11 9.81 -8.81 0.19
C SER A 11 10.29 -10.27 0.18
N PRO A 12 9.36 -11.25 0.13
CA PRO A 12 9.70 -12.67 -0.12
C PRO A 12 10.47 -12.92 -1.42
N ALA A 13 10.36 -12.01 -2.40
CA ALA A 13 11.10 -12.09 -3.66
C ALA A 13 12.49 -11.43 -3.59
N GLY A 14 12.85 -10.81 -2.46
CA GLY A 14 14.09 -10.07 -2.27
C GLY A 14 15.04 -10.75 -1.26
N LYS A 15 15.97 -9.96 -0.71
CA LYS A 15 17.07 -10.46 0.14
C LYS A 15 16.69 -10.68 1.60
N LEU A 16 15.51 -10.20 2.03
CA LEU A 16 15.01 -10.34 3.41
C LEU A 16 15.99 -9.78 4.47
N ALA A 17 16.71 -8.70 4.14
CA ALA A 17 17.66 -8.07 5.04
C ALA A 17 17.00 -7.28 6.19
N GLY A 18 15.67 -7.12 6.19
CA GLY A 18 14.94 -6.38 7.22
C GLY A 18 15.11 -4.88 7.08
N LEU A 19 14.92 -4.09 8.14
CA LEU A 19 15.01 -2.62 8.11
C LEU A 19 16.44 -2.06 8.04
N GLU A 20 17.45 -2.88 8.33
CA GLU A 20 18.87 -2.50 8.14
C GLU A 20 19.35 -2.74 6.69
N GLY A 21 18.47 -3.23 5.83
CA GLY A 21 18.72 -3.35 4.39
C GLY A 21 19.01 -2.00 3.73
N LYS A 22 19.77 -2.04 2.62
CA LYS A 22 20.18 -0.84 1.88
C LYS A 22 18.99 0.01 1.42
N HIS A 23 17.87 -0.63 1.09
CA HIS A 23 16.69 0.01 0.51
C HIS A 23 15.60 0.27 1.54
N SER A 24 15.27 -0.74 2.36
CA SER A 24 14.20 -0.65 3.37
C SER A 24 14.51 0.32 4.51
N ARG A 25 15.78 0.67 4.76
CA ARG A 25 16.15 1.71 5.74
C ARG A 25 15.51 3.07 5.46
N LEU A 26 14.98 3.29 4.25
CA LEU A 26 14.19 4.49 3.94
C LEU A 26 12.85 4.55 4.68
N PHE A 27 12.39 3.44 5.27
CA PHE A 27 11.31 3.42 6.25
C PHE A 27 11.53 4.49 7.33
N TYR A 28 12.75 4.59 7.87
CA TYR A 28 13.01 5.54 8.92
C TYR A 28 12.97 7.00 8.46
N GLN A 29 13.30 7.27 7.18
CA GLN A 29 13.16 8.61 6.62
C GLN A 29 11.67 8.97 6.43
N ALA A 30 10.84 8.00 6.01
CA ALA A 30 9.40 8.20 5.92
C ALA A 30 8.79 8.49 7.31
N VAL A 31 9.19 7.75 8.34
CA VAL A 31 8.77 7.98 9.73
C VAL A 31 9.24 9.34 10.23
N ARG A 32 10.50 9.72 9.96
CA ARG A 32 11.05 11.03 10.35
C ARG A 32 10.22 12.16 9.75
N ILE A 33 9.97 12.13 8.45
CA ILE A 33 9.17 13.15 7.75
C ILE A 33 7.75 13.20 8.33
N LEU A 34 7.09 12.05 8.50
CA LEU A 34 5.74 12.00 9.08
C LEU A 34 5.70 12.60 10.49
N SER A 35 6.64 12.20 11.36
CA SER A 35 6.74 12.70 12.72
C SER A 35 7.00 14.20 12.75
N THR A 36 7.91 14.71 11.92
CA THR A 36 8.18 16.15 11.80
C THR A 36 6.91 16.91 11.38
N LEU A 37 6.17 16.42 10.38
CA LEU A 37 4.93 17.06 9.94
C LEU A 37 3.85 17.04 11.02
N GLN A 38 3.71 15.92 11.76
CA GLN A 38 2.78 15.83 12.89
C GLN A 38 3.14 16.81 14.01
N GLN A 39 4.42 16.95 14.35
CA GLN A 39 4.89 17.89 15.36
C GLN A 39 4.74 19.36 14.95
N LEU A 40 4.90 19.65 13.65
CA LEU A 40 4.64 20.97 13.05
C LEU A 40 3.15 21.36 13.06
N GLN A 41 2.26 20.36 13.04
CA GLN A 41 0.82 20.56 12.90
C GLN A 41 0.05 19.88 14.05
N PRO A 42 0.34 20.19 15.33
CA PRO A 42 -0.17 19.41 16.47
C PRO A 42 -1.70 19.44 16.59
N GLN A 43 -2.34 20.53 16.15
CA GLN A 43 -3.80 20.68 16.20
C GLN A 43 -4.52 20.01 15.02
N ARG A 44 -3.81 19.77 13.92
CA ARG A 44 -4.34 19.19 12.68
C ARG A 44 -3.25 18.35 12.01
N PRO A 45 -2.86 17.22 12.63
CA PRO A 45 -1.79 16.41 12.09
C PRO A 45 -2.17 15.93 10.68
N PRO A 46 -1.19 15.77 9.79
CA PRO A 46 -1.47 15.39 8.41
C PRO A 46 -2.12 14.00 8.34
N ALA A 47 -3.09 13.88 7.44
CA ALA A 47 -3.53 12.56 6.97
C ALA A 47 -2.35 11.82 6.32
N TYR A 48 -2.23 10.51 6.53
CA TYR A 48 -1.18 9.72 5.90
C TYR A 48 -1.63 8.34 5.43
N VAL A 49 -0.94 7.82 4.43
CA VAL A 49 -0.96 6.42 4.00
C VAL A 49 0.49 5.97 3.80
N LEU A 50 0.92 4.98 4.56
CA LEU A 50 2.15 4.24 4.30
C LEU A 50 1.78 2.88 3.72
N GLU A 51 2.53 2.41 2.72
CA GLU A 51 2.30 1.11 2.08
C GLU A 51 3.60 0.30 2.02
N ASN A 52 3.46 -1.01 2.20
CA ASN A 52 4.52 -1.97 1.92
C ASN A 52 3.99 -3.39 1.69
N VAL A 53 4.88 -4.36 1.43
CA VAL A 53 4.53 -5.78 1.40
C VAL A 53 3.85 -6.18 2.71
N SER A 54 2.84 -7.05 2.60
CA SER A 54 2.09 -7.49 3.77
C SER A 54 2.91 -8.49 4.60
N PRO A 55 2.86 -8.44 5.94
CA PRO A 55 3.35 -9.53 6.79
C PRO A 55 2.70 -10.88 6.44
N LEU A 56 1.47 -10.87 5.92
CA LEU A 56 0.75 -12.08 5.51
C LEU A 56 1.39 -12.76 4.29
N SER A 57 2.16 -12.02 3.48
CA SER A 57 2.92 -12.58 2.36
C SER A 57 4.11 -13.44 2.82
N HIS A 58 4.41 -13.44 4.13
CA HIS A 58 5.49 -14.21 4.72
C HIS A 58 4.99 -15.46 5.44
N ARG A 59 5.83 -16.51 5.42
CA ARG A 59 5.68 -17.65 6.31
C ARG A 59 5.63 -17.18 7.76
N GLU A 60 4.77 -17.82 8.55
CA GLU A 60 4.52 -17.46 9.95
C GLU A 60 5.80 -17.41 10.80
N ASN A 61 6.70 -18.36 10.58
CA ASN A 61 7.97 -18.46 11.31
C ASN A 61 9.13 -17.65 10.71
N SER A 62 8.88 -16.81 9.70
CA SER A 62 9.96 -16.01 9.11
C SER A 62 10.43 -14.90 10.04
N ARG A 63 11.74 -14.61 10.00
CA ARG A 63 12.36 -13.49 10.71
C ARG A 63 11.65 -12.16 10.43
N ILE A 64 11.35 -11.89 9.16
CA ILE A 64 10.67 -10.65 8.76
C ILE A 64 9.33 -10.51 9.49
N ARG A 65 8.53 -11.57 9.57
CA ARG A 65 7.23 -11.55 10.24
C ARG A 65 7.31 -11.50 11.76
N LYS A 66 8.26 -12.23 12.37
CA LYS A 66 8.36 -12.34 13.84
C LYS A 66 9.16 -11.22 14.51
N GLU A 67 10.10 -10.61 13.81
CA GLU A 67 11.01 -9.62 14.40
C GLU A 67 10.84 -8.25 13.76
N VAL A 68 10.77 -8.18 12.42
CA VAL A 68 10.82 -6.89 11.71
C VAL A 68 9.46 -6.18 11.70
N PHE A 69 8.37 -6.87 11.33
CA PHE A 69 7.05 -6.25 11.32
C PHE A 69 6.56 -5.78 12.70
N PRO A 70 6.83 -6.48 13.81
CA PRO A 70 6.54 -5.94 15.14
C PRO A 70 7.26 -4.61 15.45
N ILE A 71 8.47 -4.40 14.94
CA ILE A 71 9.19 -3.12 15.07
C ILE A 71 8.51 -2.04 14.24
N ILE A 72 8.10 -2.35 13.00
CA ILE A 72 7.33 -1.40 12.17
C ILE A 72 6.04 -1.01 12.92
N ASN A 73 5.32 -2.00 13.43
CA ASN A 73 4.03 -1.79 14.06
C ASN A 73 4.12 -1.05 15.41
N SER A 74 5.24 -1.16 16.13
CA SER A 74 5.44 -0.37 17.36
C SER A 74 5.66 1.12 17.10
N VAL A 75 6.06 1.48 15.88
CA VAL A 75 6.33 2.86 15.46
C VAL A 75 5.14 3.51 14.77
N VAL A 76 4.51 2.81 13.83
CA VAL A 76 3.44 3.35 12.97
C VAL A 76 2.07 2.69 13.19
N GLY A 77 1.94 1.81 14.19
CA GLY A 77 0.69 1.13 14.52
C GLY A 77 0.44 -0.14 13.70
N GLN A 78 -0.73 -0.75 13.88
CA GLN A 78 -1.09 -1.98 13.16
C GLN A 78 -1.58 -1.64 11.74
N PRO A 79 -1.15 -2.37 10.71
CA PRO A 79 -1.66 -2.17 9.36
C PRO A 79 -2.99 -2.89 9.16
N VAL A 80 -3.75 -2.43 8.16
CA VAL A 80 -4.69 -3.28 7.44
C VAL A 80 -3.96 -3.96 6.29
N SER A 81 -4.29 -5.23 6.00
CA SER A 81 -3.71 -5.96 4.87
C SER A 81 -4.81 -6.52 4.00
N PHE A 82 -4.76 -6.22 2.70
CA PHE A 82 -5.69 -6.79 1.73
C PHE A 82 -5.07 -6.91 0.35
N ASP A 83 -5.67 -7.78 -0.45
CA ASP A 83 -5.29 -8.01 -1.84
C ASP A 83 -6.10 -7.11 -2.77
N ALA A 84 -5.42 -6.33 -3.60
CA ALA A 84 -6.04 -5.44 -4.58
C ALA A 84 -7.02 -6.15 -5.53
N ALA A 85 -6.86 -7.47 -5.73
CA ALA A 85 -7.80 -8.28 -6.49
C ALA A 85 -9.24 -8.20 -5.94
N ARG A 86 -9.40 -8.07 -4.61
CA ARG A 86 -10.70 -7.87 -3.95
C ARG A 86 -11.32 -6.51 -4.29
N ALA A 87 -10.47 -5.49 -4.47
CA ALA A 87 -10.87 -4.15 -4.91
C ALA A 87 -11.11 -4.05 -6.44
N GLY A 88 -11.03 -5.17 -7.16
CA GLY A 88 -11.27 -5.21 -8.60
C GLY A 88 -10.01 -5.18 -9.48
N SER A 89 -8.79 -5.11 -8.92
CA SER A 89 -7.55 -5.22 -9.71
C SER A 89 -7.50 -6.55 -10.48
N TYR A 90 -7.02 -6.57 -11.73
CA TYR A 90 -6.86 -7.83 -12.49
C TYR A 90 -5.58 -8.57 -12.12
N ALA A 91 -4.82 -8.12 -11.12
CA ALA A 91 -3.66 -8.81 -10.59
C ALA A 91 -3.72 -8.90 -9.07
N HIS A 92 -3.15 -9.98 -8.52
CA HIS A 92 -2.91 -10.07 -7.09
C HIS A 92 -1.90 -9.00 -6.68
N ARG A 93 -2.22 -8.22 -5.66
CA ARG A 93 -1.31 -7.26 -5.04
C ARG A 93 -1.66 -7.12 -3.57
N LEU A 94 -1.29 -8.14 -2.81
CA LEU A 94 -1.42 -8.15 -1.35
C LEU A 94 -0.39 -7.19 -0.72
N ARG A 95 -0.90 -6.19 0.00
CA ARG A 95 -0.11 -5.14 0.66
C ARG A 95 -0.64 -4.80 2.04
N ALA A 96 0.23 -4.26 2.87
CA ALA A 96 -0.09 -3.66 4.15
C ALA A 96 -0.15 -2.14 4.01
N TYR A 97 -1.17 -1.54 4.62
CA TYR A 97 -1.40 -0.11 4.64
C TYR A 97 -1.50 0.36 6.10
N TRP A 98 -0.73 1.39 6.45
CA TRP A 98 -0.82 2.11 7.73
C TRP A 98 -1.38 3.50 7.46
N SER A 99 -2.40 3.90 8.21
CA SER A 99 -3.08 5.16 7.97
C SER A 99 -3.80 5.65 9.22
N ASN A 100 -3.97 6.97 9.34
CA ASN A 100 -4.88 7.61 10.29
C ASN A 100 -6.21 8.05 9.63
N LEU A 101 -6.49 7.63 8.40
CA LEU A 101 -7.71 7.99 7.66
C LEU A 101 -8.95 7.20 8.10
N PHE A 102 -8.75 6.06 8.77
CA PHE A 102 -9.80 5.17 9.25
C PHE A 102 -9.25 4.34 10.42
N GLN A 103 -10.13 3.83 11.26
CA GLN A 103 -9.74 2.79 12.22
C GLN A 103 -9.72 1.42 11.53
N ASN A 104 -8.80 0.54 11.95
CA ASN A 104 -8.67 -0.79 11.35
C ASN A 104 -9.95 -1.63 11.44
N HIS A 105 -10.71 -1.50 12.54
CA HIS A 105 -11.99 -2.20 12.69
C HIS A 105 -13.03 -1.72 11.65
N GLN A 106 -13.18 -0.41 11.47
CA GLN A 106 -14.06 0.18 10.45
C GLN A 106 -13.66 -0.27 9.04
N PHE A 107 -12.36 -0.30 8.76
CA PHE A 107 -11.86 -0.82 7.49
C PHE A 107 -12.28 -2.28 7.27
N ASN A 108 -12.08 -3.14 8.28
CA ASN A 108 -12.43 -4.56 8.17
C ASN A 108 -13.95 -4.76 7.96
N LEU A 109 -14.80 -4.00 8.66
CA LEU A 109 -16.25 -4.04 8.47
C LEU A 109 -16.66 -3.66 7.04
N VAL A 110 -16.10 -2.58 6.48
CA VAL A 110 -16.38 -2.21 5.09
C VAL A 110 -15.89 -3.31 4.15
N MET A 111 -14.69 -3.83 4.40
CA MET A 111 -14.11 -4.88 3.57
C MET A 111 -14.97 -6.15 3.54
N GLU A 112 -15.65 -6.53 4.62
CA GLU A 112 -16.57 -7.69 4.63
C GLU A 112 -17.65 -7.59 3.55
N GLY A 113 -18.17 -6.39 3.27
CA GLY A 113 -19.14 -6.13 2.20
C GLY A 113 -18.54 -5.99 0.80
N VAL A 114 -17.22 -5.80 0.68
CA VAL A 114 -16.55 -5.59 -0.61
C VAL A 114 -16.33 -6.93 -1.31
N ASN A 115 -16.98 -7.09 -2.46
CA ASN A 115 -16.88 -8.26 -3.32
C ASN A 115 -16.41 -7.86 -4.71
N ARG A 116 -15.53 -8.69 -5.29
CA ARG A 116 -15.11 -8.55 -6.69
C ARG A 116 -16.28 -8.98 -7.59
N PRO A 117 -16.60 -8.22 -8.66
CA PRO A 117 -17.58 -8.66 -9.65
C PRO A 117 -17.23 -10.05 -10.24
N PRO A 118 -18.19 -11.00 -10.28
CA PRO A 118 -17.94 -12.38 -10.69
C PRO A 118 -17.78 -12.53 -12.22
N ASP A 119 -18.03 -11.49 -12.99
CA ASP A 119 -17.90 -11.46 -14.46
C ASP A 119 -16.61 -10.79 -14.92
N ARG A 120 -15.71 -10.42 -13.99
CA ARG A 120 -14.44 -9.78 -14.31
C ARG A 120 -13.34 -10.81 -14.58
N TYR A 121 -12.87 -10.88 -15.83
CA TYR A 121 -11.87 -11.82 -16.30
C TYR A 121 -10.62 -11.15 -16.86
N VAL A 122 -9.47 -11.84 -16.81
CA VAL A 122 -8.25 -11.31 -17.41
C VAL A 122 -8.42 -11.06 -18.92
N CYS A 123 -9.29 -11.81 -19.61
CA CYS A 123 -9.55 -11.58 -21.03
C CYS A 123 -10.07 -10.17 -21.35
N ASP A 124 -10.70 -9.49 -20.40
CA ASP A 124 -11.30 -8.15 -20.59
C ASP A 124 -10.24 -7.07 -20.82
N ILE A 125 -8.98 -7.36 -20.46
CA ILE A 125 -7.86 -6.42 -20.56
C ILE A 125 -6.83 -6.84 -21.59
N LEU A 126 -7.01 -7.97 -22.28
CA LEU A 126 -6.03 -8.48 -23.25
C LEU A 126 -6.24 -7.91 -24.65
N GLN A 127 -5.15 -7.81 -25.40
CA GLN A 127 -5.19 -7.52 -26.82
C GLN A 127 -5.99 -8.59 -27.59
N ARG A 128 -6.70 -8.16 -28.63
CA ARG A 128 -7.45 -9.04 -29.53
C ARG A 128 -6.57 -10.19 -30.07
N GLY A 129 -7.13 -11.40 -30.09
CA GLY A 129 -6.44 -12.60 -30.54
C GLY A 129 -5.70 -13.36 -29.43
N TRP A 130 -5.71 -12.85 -28.19
CA TRP A 130 -5.15 -13.52 -27.03
C TRP A 130 -6.24 -13.92 -26.03
N LYS A 131 -5.95 -14.95 -25.24
CA LYS A 131 -6.76 -15.37 -24.09
C LYS A 131 -5.87 -15.75 -22.90
N PRO A 132 -6.35 -15.63 -21.65
CA PRO A 132 -5.63 -16.17 -20.52
C PRO A 132 -5.61 -17.70 -20.58
N ARG A 133 -4.57 -18.29 -20.00
CA ARG A 133 -4.52 -19.73 -19.75
C ARG A 133 -5.60 -20.17 -18.75
N LYS A 134 -5.98 -21.44 -18.81
CA LYS A 134 -6.80 -22.07 -17.77
C LYS A 134 -6.04 -22.11 -16.45
N VAL A 135 -6.76 -21.89 -15.37
CA VAL A 135 -6.21 -21.96 -14.01
C VAL A 135 -5.85 -23.42 -13.70
N VAL A 136 -4.56 -23.67 -13.46
CA VAL A 136 -4.06 -24.99 -13.04
C VAL A 136 -4.05 -25.13 -11.51
N THR A 137 -3.80 -24.04 -10.80
CA THR A 137 -3.77 -24.01 -9.33
C THR A 137 -4.61 -22.83 -8.86
N GLY A 138 -5.63 -23.12 -8.05
CA GLY A 138 -6.49 -22.09 -7.47
C GLY A 138 -5.74 -21.21 -6.46
N ASP A 139 -6.29 -20.01 -6.26
CA ASP A 139 -5.76 -19.05 -5.30
C ASP A 139 -5.84 -19.58 -3.88
N ARG A 140 -4.98 -19.07 -3.00
CA ARG A 140 -4.95 -19.46 -1.59
C ARG A 140 -4.81 -18.22 -0.72
N LYS A 141 -5.44 -18.28 0.47
CA LYS A 141 -5.21 -17.29 1.52
C LYS A 141 -3.69 -17.12 1.74
N PRO A 142 -3.20 -15.90 1.93
CA PRO A 142 -3.96 -14.65 2.17
C PRO A 142 -4.43 -13.89 0.91
N HIS A 143 -4.16 -14.39 -0.30
CA HIS A 143 -4.67 -13.74 -1.52
C HIS A 143 -6.18 -13.92 -1.61
N TYR A 144 -6.84 -12.97 -2.28
CA TYR A 144 -8.27 -13.06 -2.54
C TYR A 144 -8.54 -14.22 -3.50
N THR A 145 -9.48 -15.11 -3.17
CA THR A 145 -9.74 -16.30 -3.97
C THR A 145 -10.71 -15.98 -5.10
N ALA A 146 -10.19 -15.73 -6.30
CA ALA A 146 -10.99 -15.41 -7.47
C ALA A 146 -10.84 -16.45 -8.59
N ASN A 147 -9.65 -17.02 -8.78
CA ASN A 147 -9.37 -18.01 -9.81
C ASN A 147 -9.97 -19.38 -9.47
N VAL A 148 -10.66 -19.97 -10.45
CA VAL A 148 -11.30 -21.29 -10.35
C VAL A 148 -10.56 -22.28 -11.24
N VAL A 149 -10.14 -23.42 -10.70
CA VAL A 149 -9.37 -24.44 -11.45
C VAL A 149 -10.16 -24.92 -12.67
N GLY A 150 -9.51 -24.94 -13.83
CA GLY A 150 -10.10 -25.32 -15.12
C GLY A 150 -10.79 -24.17 -15.87
N GLU A 151 -11.09 -23.05 -15.21
CA GLU A 151 -11.66 -21.85 -15.83
C GLU A 151 -10.58 -20.90 -16.37
N PRO A 152 -10.92 -19.98 -17.28
CA PRO A 152 -10.06 -18.85 -17.63
C PRO A 152 -9.68 -18.01 -16.39
N MET A 153 -8.44 -17.51 -16.34
CA MET A 153 -8.00 -16.67 -15.22
C MET A 153 -8.85 -15.41 -15.06
N ARG A 154 -9.17 -15.10 -13.81
CA ARG A 154 -9.86 -13.88 -13.37
C ARG A 154 -8.89 -12.87 -12.77
N VAL A 155 -7.77 -13.35 -12.23
CA VAL A 155 -6.72 -12.54 -11.61
C VAL A 155 -5.35 -13.08 -11.97
N LEU A 156 -4.48 -12.21 -12.47
CA LEU A 156 -3.08 -12.48 -12.78
C LEU A 156 -2.23 -12.61 -11.49
N PRO A 157 -1.10 -13.31 -11.54
CA PRO A 157 -0.08 -13.22 -10.50
C PRO A 157 0.42 -11.79 -10.27
N THR A 158 1.06 -11.54 -9.13
CA THR A 158 1.63 -10.23 -8.79
C THR A 158 2.59 -9.73 -9.86
N ILE A 159 2.29 -8.56 -10.43
CA ILE A 159 3.14 -7.86 -11.38
C ILE A 159 4.38 -7.32 -10.65
N LEU A 160 5.55 -7.72 -11.15
CA LEU A 160 6.85 -7.32 -10.62
C LEU A 160 7.53 -6.33 -11.57
N ALA A 161 8.51 -5.58 -11.02
CA ALA A 161 9.32 -4.65 -11.80
C ALA A 161 10.17 -5.36 -12.87
N THR A 162 10.59 -6.58 -12.58
CA THR A 162 11.38 -7.41 -13.50
C THR A 162 10.46 -8.09 -14.52
N GLN A 163 10.68 -7.81 -15.80
CA GLN A 163 10.06 -8.58 -16.89
C GLN A 163 10.52 -10.04 -16.89
N ASN A 164 9.70 -10.93 -17.43
CA ASN A 164 9.97 -12.36 -17.48
C ASN A 164 10.27 -12.96 -16.10
N SER A 165 9.58 -12.45 -15.07
CA SER A 165 9.67 -12.98 -13.72
C SER A 165 9.09 -14.40 -13.65
N ARG A 166 9.34 -15.12 -12.55
CA ARG A 166 8.99 -16.55 -12.42
C ARG A 166 7.54 -16.87 -12.83
N ALA A 167 6.58 -16.02 -12.47
CA ALA A 167 5.17 -16.24 -12.75
C ALA A 167 4.78 -15.90 -14.20
N PHE A 168 5.61 -15.13 -14.92
CA PHE A 168 5.35 -14.62 -16.27
C PHE A 168 6.23 -15.28 -17.35
N ARG A 169 7.01 -16.30 -16.99
CA ARG A 169 7.74 -17.17 -17.93
C ARG A 169 6.79 -18.16 -18.57
N ALA A 170 6.82 -18.34 -19.89
CA ALA A 170 6.02 -19.38 -20.52
C ALA A 170 6.50 -20.79 -20.07
N PRO A 171 5.58 -21.74 -19.78
CA PRO A 171 4.13 -21.63 -19.68
C PRO A 171 3.67 -21.47 -18.20
N ARG A 172 3.39 -20.24 -17.76
CA ARG A 172 2.95 -19.94 -16.36
C ARG A 172 1.72 -19.04 -16.35
N ALA A 173 1.12 -18.88 -15.18
CA ALA A 173 -0.12 -18.11 -14.99
C ALA A 173 -0.03 -16.63 -15.40
N GLY A 174 1.17 -16.04 -15.48
CA GLY A 174 1.37 -14.69 -16.02
C GLY A 174 1.48 -14.63 -17.55
N THR A 175 1.21 -15.72 -18.26
CA THR A 175 1.28 -15.79 -19.73
C THR A 175 -0.08 -16.02 -20.36
N VAL A 176 -0.21 -15.57 -21.60
CA VAL A 176 -1.39 -15.69 -22.46
C VAL A 176 -1.05 -16.54 -23.66
N VAL A 177 -2.08 -17.11 -24.29
CA VAL A 177 -1.99 -17.92 -25.52
C VAL A 177 -2.93 -17.37 -26.58
N ARG A 178 -2.74 -17.80 -27.83
CA ARG A 178 -3.65 -17.47 -28.93
C ARG A 178 -5.08 -17.92 -28.61
N LYS A 179 -6.06 -17.09 -28.97
CA LYS A 179 -7.46 -17.34 -28.64
C LYS A 179 -7.95 -18.66 -29.25
N GLU A 180 -7.55 -18.91 -30.48
CA GLU A 180 -7.78 -20.11 -31.29
C GLU A 180 -7.07 -21.36 -30.76
N ASP A 181 -6.02 -21.22 -29.94
CA ASP A 181 -5.28 -22.37 -29.39
C ASP A 181 -6.01 -22.99 -28.20
N VAL A 182 -6.90 -23.95 -28.49
CA VAL A 182 -7.72 -24.65 -27.48
C VAL A 182 -6.88 -25.50 -26.52
N GLU A 183 -5.75 -26.05 -26.99
CA GLU A 183 -4.88 -26.92 -26.20
C GLU A 183 -3.86 -26.16 -25.35
N GLU A 184 -3.67 -24.85 -25.61
CA GLU A 184 -2.71 -23.96 -24.95
C GLU A 184 -1.23 -24.39 -25.10
N LYS A 185 -0.90 -25.09 -26.20
CA LYS A 185 0.43 -25.64 -26.51
C LYS A 185 1.20 -24.81 -27.54
N GLY A 186 0.53 -23.89 -28.22
CA GLY A 186 1.08 -23.05 -29.28
C GLY A 186 1.78 -21.80 -28.74
N GLU A 187 1.69 -20.73 -29.53
CA GLU A 187 2.34 -19.46 -29.20
C GLU A 187 1.85 -18.90 -27.87
N SER A 188 2.80 -18.48 -27.03
CA SER A 188 2.54 -17.89 -25.73
C SER A 188 3.47 -16.72 -25.46
N ARG A 189 2.94 -15.70 -24.78
CA ARG A 189 3.71 -14.53 -24.35
C ARG A 189 3.34 -14.11 -22.93
N GLU A 190 4.23 -13.36 -22.31
CA GLU A 190 3.92 -12.57 -21.13
C GLU A 190 2.83 -11.51 -21.47
N VAL A 191 1.96 -11.23 -20.51
CA VAL A 191 1.04 -10.09 -20.56
C VAL A 191 1.87 -8.82 -20.78
N ASN A 192 1.53 -8.04 -21.82
CA ASN A 192 2.32 -6.89 -22.22
C ASN A 192 2.17 -5.73 -21.22
N LEU A 193 2.95 -4.66 -21.39
CA LEU A 193 2.98 -3.56 -20.42
C LEU A 193 1.66 -2.77 -20.35
N ASP A 194 0.92 -2.66 -21.46
CA ASP A 194 -0.37 -1.99 -21.48
C ASP A 194 -1.41 -2.79 -20.70
N GLU A 195 -1.47 -4.10 -20.96
CA GLU A 195 -2.34 -5.04 -20.25
C GLU A 195 -1.98 -5.07 -18.75
N LYS A 196 -0.70 -5.04 -18.39
CA LYS A 196 -0.24 -4.93 -16.98
C LYS A 196 -0.64 -3.61 -16.32
N ALA A 197 -0.54 -2.49 -17.03
CA ALA A 197 -0.97 -1.20 -16.52
C ALA A 197 -2.48 -1.21 -16.24
N ILE A 198 -3.28 -1.66 -17.22
CA ILE A 198 -4.74 -1.79 -17.06
C ILE A 198 -5.06 -2.73 -15.90
N ALA A 199 -4.31 -3.82 -15.73
CA ALA A 199 -4.52 -4.75 -14.63
C ALA A 199 -4.42 -4.06 -13.26
N MET A 200 -3.48 -3.13 -13.10
CA MET A 200 -3.28 -2.33 -11.88
C MET A 200 -4.12 -1.03 -11.83
N GLY A 201 -4.97 -0.80 -12.84
CA GLY A 201 -5.85 0.37 -12.95
C GLY A 201 -5.23 1.60 -13.63
N TYR A 202 -4.05 1.47 -14.22
CA TYR A 202 -3.35 2.56 -14.91
C TYR A 202 -3.55 2.53 -16.42
N ASN A 203 -3.32 3.68 -17.07
CA ASN A 203 -3.24 3.80 -18.51
C ASN A 203 -1.77 3.94 -18.92
N ALA A 204 -1.21 2.92 -19.57
CA ALA A 204 0.19 2.94 -20.00
C ALA A 204 0.50 4.04 -21.03
N SER A 205 -0.46 4.42 -21.87
CA SER A 205 -0.26 5.49 -22.86
C SER A 205 -0.08 6.84 -22.18
N GLU A 206 -0.87 7.13 -21.14
CA GLU A 206 -0.72 8.34 -20.33
C GLU A 206 0.65 8.38 -19.63
N LEU A 207 1.09 7.26 -19.06
CA LEU A 207 2.40 7.15 -18.41
C LEU A 207 3.56 7.37 -19.39
N ARG A 208 3.47 6.83 -20.62
CA ARG A 208 4.49 7.04 -21.65
C ARG A 208 4.50 8.48 -22.17
N MET A 209 3.33 9.06 -22.45
CA MET A 209 3.23 10.42 -23.00
C MET A 209 3.69 11.51 -22.03
N ALA A 210 3.47 11.33 -20.73
CA ALA A 210 3.89 12.31 -19.73
C ALA A 210 5.41 12.46 -19.60
N HIS A 211 6.17 11.41 -19.90
CA HIS A 211 7.59 11.34 -19.54
C HIS A 211 8.52 10.74 -20.61
N GLY A 212 8.01 10.35 -21.79
CA GLY A 212 8.80 9.67 -22.82
C GLY A 212 9.42 8.35 -22.33
N MET A 213 8.78 7.68 -21.37
CA MET A 213 9.34 6.48 -20.73
C MET A 213 9.50 5.34 -21.74
N ARG A 214 10.65 4.67 -21.66
CA ARG A 214 10.88 3.40 -22.36
C ARG A 214 10.15 2.26 -21.66
N ASP A 215 10.00 1.14 -22.35
CA ASP A 215 9.28 -0.03 -21.83
C ASP A 215 9.95 -0.62 -20.58
N GLU A 216 11.28 -0.58 -20.46
CA GLU A 216 11.99 -1.04 -19.26
C GLU A 216 11.68 -0.16 -18.04
N GLU A 217 11.60 1.15 -18.26
CA GLU A 217 11.28 2.14 -17.22
C GLU A 217 9.83 1.99 -16.78
N LEU A 218 8.91 1.83 -17.74
CA LEU A 218 7.50 1.57 -17.46
C LEU A 218 7.30 0.26 -16.67
N ALA A 219 7.99 -0.82 -17.07
CA ALA A 219 7.96 -2.09 -16.35
C ALA A 219 8.40 -1.92 -14.88
N SER A 220 9.50 -1.19 -14.67
CA SER A 220 10.03 -0.89 -13.35
C SER A 220 9.03 -0.08 -12.51
N VAL A 221 8.48 1.01 -13.07
CA VAL A 221 7.51 1.88 -12.40
C VAL A 221 6.25 1.11 -12.03
N LEU A 222 5.64 0.38 -12.97
CA LEU A 222 4.43 -0.41 -12.71
C LEU A 222 4.68 -1.47 -11.62
N GLY A 223 5.82 -2.14 -11.66
CA GLY A 223 6.19 -3.12 -10.65
C GLY A 223 6.29 -2.55 -9.23
N LEU A 224 6.70 -1.28 -9.11
CA LEU A 224 6.87 -0.58 -7.84
C LEU A 224 5.62 0.21 -7.40
N ALA A 225 4.71 0.56 -8.32
CA ALA A 225 3.56 1.40 -8.03
C ALA A 225 2.59 0.77 -7.00
N MET A 226 1.84 1.59 -6.27
CA MET A 226 0.67 1.10 -5.54
C MET A 226 -0.38 0.62 -6.54
N ASP A 227 -1.28 -0.28 -6.15
CA ASP A 227 -2.42 -0.59 -7.04
C ASP A 227 -3.42 0.56 -6.98
N ARG A 228 -3.85 1.09 -8.13
CA ARG A 228 -4.80 2.20 -8.15
C ARG A 228 -6.14 1.81 -7.52
N ARG A 229 -6.65 0.61 -7.79
CA ARG A 229 -7.95 0.15 -7.26
C ARG A 229 -7.88 -0.06 -5.75
N ALA A 230 -6.75 -0.55 -5.25
CA ALA A 230 -6.54 -0.64 -3.81
C ALA A 230 -6.56 0.75 -3.15
N MET A 231 -5.88 1.74 -3.76
CA MET A 231 -5.88 3.11 -3.24
C MET A 231 -7.27 3.77 -3.32
N GLU A 232 -8.00 3.58 -4.41
CA GLU A 232 -9.39 4.05 -4.56
C GLU A 232 -10.28 3.50 -3.44
N LEU A 233 -10.20 2.19 -3.17
CA LEU A 233 -10.95 1.56 -2.08
C LEU A 233 -10.53 2.09 -0.71
N LEU A 234 -9.22 2.28 -0.48
CA LEU A 234 -8.68 2.82 0.77
C LEU A 234 -9.26 4.21 1.10
N TYR A 235 -9.33 5.08 0.09
CA TYR A 235 -9.93 6.41 0.23
C TYR A 235 -11.46 6.37 0.34
N ALA A 236 -12.13 5.47 -0.37
CA ALA A 236 -13.57 5.29 -0.23
C ALA A 236 -13.94 4.84 1.19
N VAL A 237 -13.15 3.94 1.79
CA VAL A 237 -13.33 3.54 3.20
C VAL A 237 -13.16 4.76 4.11
N ALA A 238 -12.10 5.56 3.93
CA ALA A 238 -11.87 6.77 4.72
C ALA A 238 -13.06 7.76 4.65
N GLU A 239 -13.62 7.96 3.46
CA GLU A 239 -14.77 8.83 3.25
C GLU A 239 -16.02 8.30 3.98
N VAL A 240 -16.29 6.99 3.89
CA VAL A 240 -17.43 6.36 4.60
C VAL A 240 -17.23 6.38 6.12
N SER A 241 -16.01 6.12 6.60
CA SER A 241 -15.67 6.11 8.03
C SER A 241 -15.81 7.49 8.68
N THR A 242 -15.61 8.57 7.92
CA THR A 242 -15.77 9.94 8.42
C THR A 242 -17.20 10.45 8.39
N THR A 243 -18.07 9.87 7.55
CA THR A 243 -19.41 10.42 7.26
C THR A 243 -20.59 9.55 7.71
N LYS A 244 -20.42 8.23 7.85
CA LYS A 244 -21.57 7.30 7.88
C LYS A 244 -21.51 6.13 8.88
N LEU A 245 -20.38 5.87 9.53
CA LEU A 245 -20.30 4.78 10.51
C LEU A 245 -20.56 5.29 11.93
N PRO A 246 -21.36 4.57 12.75
CA PRO A 246 -21.47 4.88 14.17
C PRO A 246 -20.07 4.90 14.78
N LYS A 247 -19.73 5.97 15.51
CA LYS A 247 -18.56 5.95 16.37
C LYS A 247 -18.80 4.83 17.39
N SER A 248 -17.89 3.87 17.49
CA SER A 248 -18.01 2.81 18.49
C SER A 248 -18.15 3.43 19.87
N GLN A 249 -19.19 3.04 20.61
CA GLN A 249 -19.33 3.32 22.04
C GLN A 249 -18.28 2.51 22.80
N GLU A 250 -17.05 3.03 22.87
CA GLU A 250 -16.16 2.68 23.96
C GLU A 250 -16.48 3.66 25.11
N THR A 251 -17.15 3.11 26.13
CA THR A 251 -17.48 3.62 27.48
C THR A 251 -17.22 5.10 27.80
N GLU A 252 -18.29 5.77 28.23
CA GLU A 252 -18.43 7.17 28.69
C GLU A 252 -17.64 7.53 29.98
N GLU A 253 -16.43 7.01 30.19
CA GLU A 253 -15.52 7.50 31.25
C GLU A 253 -14.39 8.42 30.74
N GLU A 254 -14.28 8.65 29.43
CA GLU A 254 -13.33 9.61 28.84
C GLU A 254 -14.00 10.86 28.26
N GLU A 255 -15.11 11.31 28.84
CA GLU A 255 -15.78 12.55 28.42
C GLU A 255 -15.09 13.81 29.01
N HIS A 256 -13.75 13.85 28.95
CA HIS A 256 -12.86 15.02 29.01
C HIS A 256 -11.58 14.73 28.20
N GLY A 257 -11.73 14.26 26.95
CA GLY A 257 -10.61 13.95 26.06
C GLY A 257 -10.94 14.27 24.60
N ALA A 258 -10.23 15.25 24.03
CA ALA A 258 -10.27 15.56 22.61
C ALA A 258 -10.01 14.31 21.74
N LEU A 259 -10.67 14.20 20.58
CA LEU A 259 -10.30 13.39 19.41
C LEU A 259 -9.33 12.24 19.76
N ALA A 260 -9.89 11.07 20.13
CA ALA A 260 -9.17 9.81 20.40
C ALA A 260 -7.71 9.87 19.97
N ALA A 261 -6.82 10.04 20.96
CA ALA A 261 -5.42 10.39 20.78
C ALA A 261 -4.84 9.74 19.53
N ILE A 262 -4.67 10.56 18.48
CA ILE A 262 -3.99 10.18 17.26
C ILE A 262 -2.67 9.56 17.71
N PRO A 263 -2.32 8.32 17.31
CA PRO A 263 -1.00 7.80 17.63
C PRO A 263 0.00 8.70 16.90
N ILE A 264 0.46 9.73 17.61
CA ILE A 264 1.73 10.40 17.39
C ILE A 264 2.73 9.25 17.27
N VAL A 265 3.63 9.29 16.29
CA VAL A 265 4.81 8.42 16.30
C VAL A 265 5.37 8.48 17.72
N LYS A 266 5.15 7.42 18.49
CA LYS A 266 5.17 7.54 19.96
C LYS A 266 6.55 8.07 20.35
N SER A 267 6.60 9.18 21.10
CA SER A 267 7.80 9.49 21.86
C SER A 267 8.03 8.30 22.77
N THR A 268 9.11 7.59 22.53
CA THR A 268 9.42 6.31 23.16
C THR A 268 9.57 6.48 24.68
N GLU A 269 8.47 6.36 25.42
CA GLU A 269 8.50 5.60 26.65
C GLU A 269 8.32 4.14 26.23
N VAL A 270 9.47 3.48 26.02
CA VAL A 270 9.56 2.10 25.56
C VAL A 270 8.95 1.22 26.64
N ALA A 271 7.70 0.81 26.45
CA ALA A 271 7.14 -0.32 27.16
C ALA A 271 8.11 -1.50 27.01
N THR A 272 8.57 -2.01 28.15
CA THR A 272 9.46 -3.16 28.29
C THR A 272 8.75 -4.43 27.82
N THR A 273 8.58 -4.58 26.51
CA THR A 273 8.21 -5.86 25.91
C THR A 273 9.47 -6.55 25.41
N SER A 274 9.78 -7.66 26.08
CA SER A 274 10.79 -8.66 25.79
C SER A 274 10.62 -9.20 24.36
N GLY A 275 11.30 -8.56 23.42
CA GLY A 275 11.37 -8.97 22.05
C GLY A 275 12.54 -8.27 21.41
N VAL A 276 13.47 -9.05 20.87
CA VAL A 276 14.79 -8.67 20.34
C VAL A 276 14.64 -7.71 19.15
N ALA A 277 14.25 -6.47 19.42
CA ALA A 277 14.70 -5.37 18.59
C ALA A 277 16.17 -5.19 18.93
N THR A 278 17.03 -5.23 17.92
CA THR A 278 18.43 -4.88 18.14
C THR A 278 18.46 -3.46 18.71
N GLU A 279 19.02 -3.32 19.91
CA GLU A 279 19.24 -2.07 20.63
C GLU A 279 19.60 -0.85 19.75
N PRO A 280 20.42 -0.98 18.69
CA PRO A 280 20.67 0.11 17.73
C PRO A 280 19.43 0.65 16.98
N VAL A 281 18.41 -0.17 16.69
CA VAL A 281 17.19 0.26 15.99
C VAL A 281 16.31 1.12 16.89
N ARG A 282 16.15 0.71 18.15
CA ARG A 282 15.42 1.48 19.16
C ARG A 282 16.13 2.80 19.45
N ALA A 283 17.46 2.78 19.58
CA ALA A 283 18.27 3.97 19.82
C ALA A 283 18.17 4.99 18.67
N ARG A 284 18.24 4.56 17.40
CA ARG A 284 18.09 5.45 16.24
C ARG A 284 16.70 6.06 16.12
N LEU A 285 15.65 5.28 16.36
CA LEU A 285 14.26 5.78 16.37
C LEU A 285 14.06 6.79 17.50
N ALA A 286 14.53 6.48 18.71
CA ALA A 286 14.47 7.38 19.86
C ALA A 286 15.23 8.69 19.58
N GLU A 287 16.48 8.61 19.14
CA GLU A 287 17.32 9.76 18.76
C GLU A 287 16.61 10.65 17.75
N TRP A 288 16.00 10.08 16.70
CA TRP A 288 15.32 10.83 15.65
C TRP A 288 13.98 11.44 16.07
N ILE A 289 13.21 10.73 16.90
CA ILE A 289 11.96 11.26 17.48
C ILE A 289 12.27 12.35 18.52
N THR A 290 13.45 12.32 19.15
CA THR A 290 13.90 13.29 20.16
C THR A 290 14.84 14.39 19.66
N ILE A 291 15.11 14.51 18.36
CA ILE A 291 15.93 15.64 17.84
C ILE A 291 15.23 16.96 18.20
N LYS A 292 15.77 17.62 19.25
CA LYS A 292 15.97 19.03 19.62
C LYS A 292 15.12 20.18 19.02
N ASP A 293 14.04 19.89 18.31
CA ASP A 293 13.38 20.87 17.46
C ASP A 293 12.09 21.45 18.07
N ARG A 294 11.62 20.91 19.22
CA ARG A 294 10.46 21.50 19.94
C ARG A 294 10.66 22.95 20.36
N LYS A 295 11.91 23.40 20.61
CA LYS A 295 12.20 24.79 21.00
C LYS A 295 12.42 25.68 19.77
N ALA A 296 13.23 25.24 18.80
CA ALA A 296 13.53 26.00 17.59
C ALA A 296 12.33 26.17 16.63
N LEU A 297 11.43 25.18 16.53
CA LEU A 297 10.20 25.30 15.73
C LEU A 297 9.13 26.17 16.38
N ARG A 298 9.07 26.21 17.71
CA ARG A 298 8.15 27.09 18.43
C ARG A 298 8.55 28.56 18.28
N ASP A 299 9.84 28.84 18.19
CA ASP A 299 10.38 30.19 18.07
C ASP A 299 10.40 30.73 16.61
N SER A 300 10.22 29.87 15.60
CA SER A 300 10.23 30.25 14.17
C SER A 300 8.84 30.44 13.54
N VAL A 301 7.77 29.99 14.20
CA VAL A 301 6.39 30.20 13.73
C VAL A 301 5.75 31.33 14.54
N GLN A 302 6.15 32.57 14.27
CA GLN A 302 5.35 33.73 14.64
C GLN A 302 4.12 33.77 13.72
N PRO A 303 2.89 33.86 14.25
CA PRO A 303 1.70 33.98 13.42
C PRO A 303 1.72 35.36 12.73
N THR A 304 1.99 35.40 11.43
CA THR A 304 1.69 36.59 10.62
C THR A 304 0.18 36.85 10.68
N PRO A 305 -0.26 38.04 11.12
CA PRO A 305 -1.68 38.36 11.14
C PRO A 305 -2.21 38.41 9.71
N PHE A 306 -3.24 37.60 9.44
CA PHE A 306 -4.03 37.67 8.23
C PHE A 306 -4.74 39.03 8.18
N HIS A 307 -4.24 39.95 7.36
CA HIS A 307 -5.00 41.14 6.98
C HIS A 307 -6.11 40.72 6.01
N VAL A 308 -7.35 40.77 6.48
CA VAL A 308 -8.54 40.72 5.63
C VAL A 308 -8.59 42.03 4.86
N ALA A 309 -8.26 41.98 3.58
CA ALA A 309 -8.45 43.12 2.68
C ALA A 309 -9.96 43.28 2.43
N ASN A 310 -10.54 44.36 2.97
CA ASN A 310 -11.88 44.83 2.61
C ASN A 310 -11.91 45.11 1.10
N SER A 311 -12.84 44.46 0.39
CA SER A 311 -13.16 44.70 -1.00
C SER A 311 -13.68 46.13 -1.19
N GLY A 312 -12.83 47.00 -1.72
CA GLY A 312 -13.19 48.34 -2.18
C GLY A 312 -13.90 48.30 -3.52
N SER A 313 -14.99 49.05 -3.59
CA SER A 313 -15.82 49.45 -4.73
C SER A 313 -15.10 49.66 -6.07
N LEU A 314 -15.68 49.11 -7.14
CA LEU A 314 -15.44 49.50 -8.54
C LEU A 314 -16.16 50.83 -8.86
N PRO A 315 -15.51 51.80 -9.52
CA PRO A 315 -16.18 52.96 -10.13
C PRO A 315 -16.33 52.78 -11.66
N PRO A 316 -17.08 53.69 -12.33
CA PRO A 316 -18.12 53.36 -13.30
C PRO A 316 -17.63 53.00 -14.71
#